data_AF-A0A963RQG6-F1
#
_entry.id   AF-A0A963RQG6-F1
#
_cell.length_a   1.000
_cell.length_b   1.000
_cell.length_c   1.000
_cell.angle_alpha   90.00
_cell.angle_beta   90.00
_cell.angle_gamma   90.00
#
_symmetry.space_group_name_H-M   'P 1'
#
loop_
_entity.id
_entity.type
_entity.pdbx_description
1 polymer ?
#
loop_
_entity_poly.entity_id
_entity_poly.type
_entity_poly.pdbx_seq_one_letter_code
_entity_poly.pdbx_strand_id
1 'polypeptide(L)'
;LDSMLFTCAPGQVLEIPASRFIAPRVEVELAFVLKSGLKGPDVDVQQVLDATDYVTPAIEIIDARIEQFDRHTKVMRKVYDTISDNAANAGIVVGAGRADARATNRPWVGAILRQNGVVEETGLAAGVQGDPAIGIAWLANKLAPWGESLEAGQIVLAGSFTRPVAAKVGDVFEADYGPLGQLHFRFV
;
A
#
# COMPACT_ATOMS: atom_id res chain seq x y z
N LEU A 1 2.71 11.83 -12.52
CA LEU A 1 2.53 10.97 -11.33
C LEU A 1 1.81 9.66 -11.68
N ASP A 2 0.91 9.68 -12.66
CA ASP A 2 0.20 8.48 -13.18
C ASP A 2 1.10 7.31 -13.59
N SER A 3 2.37 7.56 -13.89
CA SER A 3 3.30 6.52 -14.35
C SER A 3 3.64 5.44 -13.32
N MET A 4 3.33 5.62 -12.04
CA MET A 4 3.63 4.66 -10.96
C MET A 4 2.37 4.07 -10.30
N LEU A 5 1.20 4.34 -10.87
CA LEU A 5 -0.06 3.69 -10.53
C LEU A 5 -0.33 2.62 -11.58
N PHE A 6 -0.37 1.36 -11.17
CA PHE A 6 -0.67 0.23 -12.03
C PHE A 6 -2.04 -0.34 -11.66
N THR A 7 -2.97 -0.37 -12.61
CA THR A 7 -4.31 -0.92 -12.38
C THR A 7 -4.41 -2.31 -12.96
N CYS A 8 -4.54 -3.32 -12.10
CA CYS A 8 -4.68 -4.71 -12.48
C CYS A 8 -6.15 -5.04 -12.77
N ALA A 9 -6.46 -5.42 -14.01
CA ALA A 9 -7.76 -6.00 -14.35
C ALA A 9 -7.84 -7.48 -13.91
N PRO A 10 -9.04 -8.03 -13.64
CA PRO A 10 -9.20 -9.44 -13.33
C PRO A 10 -8.58 -10.36 -14.40
N GLY A 11 -7.72 -11.29 -13.98
CA GLY A 11 -7.03 -12.22 -14.87
C GLY A 11 -5.85 -11.63 -15.66
N GLN A 12 -5.56 -10.34 -15.50
CA GLN A 12 -4.39 -9.70 -16.12
C GLN A 12 -3.13 -9.96 -15.28
N VAL A 13 -1.99 -10.17 -15.96
CA VAL A 13 -0.67 -10.07 -15.36
C VAL A 13 -0.04 -8.77 -15.85
N LEU A 14 0.20 -7.83 -14.95
CA LEU A 14 0.86 -6.57 -15.29
C LEU A 14 2.36 -6.76 -15.49
N GLU A 15 2.93 -6.03 -16.44
CA GLU A 15 4.39 -5.93 -16.58
C GLU A 15 4.87 -4.60 -15.99
N ILE A 16 5.72 -4.69 -14.97
CA ILE A 16 6.24 -3.54 -14.23
C ILE A 16 7.74 -3.43 -14.53
N PRO A 17 8.20 -2.35 -15.18
CA PRO A 17 9.61 -2.21 -15.56
C PRO A 17 10.50 -2.05 -14.32
N ALA A 18 11.27 -3.09 -13.99
CA ALA A 18 12.18 -3.14 -12.85
C ALA A 18 13.28 -2.07 -12.94
N SER A 19 13.64 -1.67 -14.17
CA SER A 19 14.59 -0.59 -14.44
C SER A 19 14.19 0.78 -13.89
N ARG A 20 12.94 0.94 -13.43
CA ARG A 20 12.46 2.16 -12.78
C ARG A 20 12.73 2.21 -11.27
N PHE A 21 13.30 1.15 -10.70
CA PHE A 21 13.56 1.00 -9.27
C PHE A 21 15.03 0.70 -9.00
N ILE A 22 15.47 0.86 -7.74
CA ILE A 22 16.82 0.58 -7.26
C ILE A 22 16.86 -0.78 -6.57
N ALA A 23 16.06 -0.94 -5.51
CA ALA A 23 15.95 -2.12 -4.68
C ALA A 23 14.48 -2.34 -4.26
N PRO A 24 13.59 -2.64 -5.23
CA PRO A 24 12.16 -2.69 -4.99
C PRO A 24 11.79 -3.82 -4.03
N ARG A 25 10.83 -3.54 -3.15
CA ARG A 25 10.17 -4.54 -2.30
C ARG A 25 8.66 -4.35 -2.38
N VAL A 26 7.94 -5.45 -2.23
CA VAL A 26 6.49 -5.55 -2.37
C VAL A 26 5.84 -5.72 -1.01
N GLU A 27 4.86 -4.87 -0.71
CA GLU A 27 4.07 -4.89 0.52
C GLU A 27 2.58 -5.06 0.22
N VAL A 28 1.88 -5.73 1.13
CA VAL A 28 0.47 -6.12 0.95
C VAL A 28 -0.41 -5.23 1.80
N GLU A 29 -1.28 -4.47 1.15
CA GLU A 29 -2.07 -3.41 1.76
C GLU A 29 -3.55 -3.49 1.40
N LEU A 30 -4.37 -2.67 2.06
CA LEU A 30 -5.72 -2.32 1.62
C LEU A 30 -5.75 -0.82 1.31
N ALA A 31 -6.26 -0.44 0.15
CA ALA A 31 -6.43 0.96 -0.21
C ALA A 31 -7.88 1.44 0.03
N PHE A 32 -8.00 2.68 0.49
CA PHE A 32 -9.26 3.41 0.64
C PHE A 32 -9.35 4.43 -0.49
N VAL A 33 -10.38 4.31 -1.33
CA VAL A 33 -10.65 5.28 -2.39
C VAL A 33 -11.72 6.24 -1.89
N LEU A 34 -11.39 7.53 -1.85
CA LEU A 34 -12.26 8.55 -1.23
C LEU A 34 -13.29 9.11 -2.22
N LYS A 35 -14.54 9.27 -1.79
CA LYS A 35 -15.59 10.03 -2.52
C LYS A 35 -15.76 11.46 -2.01
N SER A 36 -15.25 11.77 -0.83
CA SER A 36 -15.23 13.13 -0.25
C SER A 36 -13.94 13.36 0.53
N GLY A 37 -13.59 14.63 0.74
CA GLY A 37 -12.39 14.97 1.49
C GLY A 37 -12.47 14.65 2.98
N LEU A 38 -11.30 14.50 3.60
CA LEU A 38 -11.10 14.35 5.05
C LEU A 38 -10.11 15.42 5.51
N LYS A 39 -10.57 16.31 6.38
CA LYS A 39 -9.79 17.42 6.89
C LYS A 39 -9.82 17.40 8.42
N GLY A 40 -8.65 17.24 9.02
CA GLY A 40 -8.50 17.34 10.47
C GLY A 40 -8.63 18.77 11.00
N PRO A 41 -8.59 18.94 12.33
CA PRO A 41 -8.36 17.90 13.34
C PRO A 41 -9.59 17.02 13.63
N ASP A 42 -9.41 16.05 14.53
CA ASP A 42 -10.45 15.19 15.12
C ASP A 42 -11.21 14.30 14.12
N VAL A 43 -10.59 13.97 12.98
CA VAL A 43 -11.10 12.92 12.08
C VAL A 43 -11.02 11.58 12.79
N ASP A 44 -12.15 10.87 12.87
CA ASP A 44 -12.22 9.51 13.40
C ASP A 44 -12.45 8.45 12.30
N VAL A 45 -12.50 7.18 12.71
CA VAL A 45 -12.73 6.05 11.79
C VAL A 45 -14.11 6.13 11.13
N GLN A 46 -15.15 6.62 11.81
CA GLN A 46 -16.48 6.71 11.20
C GLN A 46 -16.49 7.71 10.04
N GLN A 47 -15.85 8.86 10.22
CA GLN A 47 -15.67 9.86 9.16
C GLN A 47 -14.87 9.29 7.99
N VAL A 48 -13.82 8.51 8.24
CA VAL A 48 -13.09 7.79 7.17
C VAL A 48 -14.03 6.90 6.37
N LEU A 49 -14.87 6.09 7.04
CA LEU A 49 -15.80 5.19 6.36
C LEU A 49 -16.86 5.95 5.56
N ASP A 50 -17.35 7.08 6.08
CA ASP A 50 -18.32 7.93 5.37
C ASP A 50 -17.71 8.60 4.13
N ALA A 51 -16.44 8.98 4.22
CA ALA A 51 -15.70 9.59 3.11
C ALA A 51 -15.18 8.58 2.08
N THR A 52 -15.22 7.28 2.39
CA THR A 52 -14.75 6.22 1.50
C THR A 52 -15.82 5.82 0.49
N ASP A 53 -15.46 5.78 -0.78
CA ASP A 53 -16.26 5.21 -1.85
C ASP A 53 -16.24 3.68 -1.78
N TYR A 54 -15.04 3.11 -1.79
CA TYR A 54 -14.80 1.68 -1.62
C TYR A 54 -13.39 1.40 -1.11
N VAL A 55 -13.20 0.18 -0.58
CA VAL A 55 -11.88 -0.40 -0.34
C VAL A 55 -11.52 -1.38 -1.45
N THR A 56 -10.24 -1.51 -1.75
CA THR A 56 -9.70 -2.39 -2.80
C THR A 56 -8.36 -2.97 -2.39
N PRO A 57 -8.02 -4.21 -2.78
CA PRO A 57 -6.67 -4.73 -2.66
C PRO A 57 -5.63 -3.77 -3.25
N ALA A 58 -4.50 -3.64 -2.58
CA ALA A 58 -3.41 -2.80 -3.02
C ALA A 58 -2.06 -3.42 -2.67
N ILE A 59 -1.11 -3.31 -3.58
CA ILE A 59 0.30 -3.55 -3.32
C ILE A 59 1.01 -2.21 -3.31
N GLU A 60 1.84 -1.99 -2.29
CA GLU A 60 2.86 -0.96 -2.35
C GLU A 60 4.17 -1.56 -2.89
N ILE A 61 4.77 -0.86 -3.84
CA ILE A 61 6.16 -1.08 -4.23
C ILE A 61 6.95 0.02 -3.55
N ILE A 62 7.72 -0.37 -2.53
CA ILE A 62 8.64 0.51 -1.83
C ILE A 62 10.05 0.37 -2.39
N ASP A 63 10.83 1.44 -2.31
CA ASP A 63 12.21 1.49 -2.78
C ASP A 63 13.08 2.37 -1.87
N ALA A 64 14.39 2.28 -2.00
CA ALA A 64 15.35 3.00 -1.18
C ALA A 64 16.35 3.77 -2.04
N ARG A 65 16.32 5.10 -1.97
CA ARG A 65 17.34 5.96 -2.62
C ARG A 65 18.55 6.21 -1.71
N ILE A 66 18.44 5.82 -0.44
CA ILE A 66 19.49 5.91 0.58
C ILE A 66 19.93 4.50 0.97
N GLU A 67 21.24 4.23 1.01
CA GLU A 67 21.79 2.93 1.39
C GLU A 67 21.33 2.51 2.80
N GLN A 68 21.05 1.22 3.01
CA GLN A 68 20.66 0.69 4.32
C GLN A 68 21.76 0.88 5.37
N PHE A 69 23.00 0.70 4.95
CA PHE A 69 24.20 0.94 5.73
C PHE A 69 25.11 1.87 4.95
N ASP A 70 25.59 2.92 5.60
CA ASP A 70 26.59 3.79 5.00
C ASP A 70 27.83 2.97 4.62
N ARG A 71 28.26 3.08 3.36
CA ARG A 71 29.32 2.23 2.81
C ARG A 71 30.67 2.40 3.51
N HIS A 72 30.92 3.53 4.19
CA HIS A 72 32.19 3.82 4.86
C HIS A 72 32.16 3.49 6.35
N THR A 73 31.18 4.04 7.06
CA THR A 73 31.03 3.96 8.52
C THR A 73 30.24 2.75 8.99
N LYS A 74 29.50 2.10 8.08
CA LYS A 74 28.58 0.98 8.35
C LYS A 74 27.43 1.33 9.31
N VAL A 75 27.19 2.62 9.56
CA VAL A 75 26.05 3.09 10.35
C VAL A 75 24.76 2.80 9.59
N MET A 76 23.76 2.28 10.29
CA MET A 76 22.44 1.99 9.73
C MET A 76 21.66 3.29 9.49
N ARG A 77 20.94 3.33 8.37
CA ARG A 77 19.94 4.37 8.06
C ARG A 77 18.87 4.46 9.16
N LYS A 78 18.39 5.67 9.43
CA LYS A 78 17.39 5.94 10.47
C LYS A 78 16.03 6.31 9.87
N VAL A 79 15.02 6.46 10.72
CA VAL A 79 13.64 6.74 10.29
C VAL A 79 13.50 8.06 9.53
N TYR A 80 14.23 9.11 9.93
CA TYR A 80 14.17 10.40 9.26
C TYR A 80 14.72 10.33 7.83
N ASP A 81 15.65 9.42 7.53
CA ASP A 81 16.14 9.21 6.18
C ASP A 81 15.02 8.65 5.30
N THR A 82 14.23 7.69 5.80
CA THR A 82 13.06 7.16 5.09
C THR A 82 11.97 8.23 4.92
N ILE A 83 11.70 9.03 5.95
CA ILE A 83 10.72 10.13 5.87
C ILE A 83 11.16 11.15 4.81
N SER A 84 12.43 11.56 4.83
CA SER A 84 13.00 12.46 3.82
C SER A 84 12.99 11.85 2.42
N ASP A 85 13.16 10.53 2.32
CA ASP A 85 13.05 9.77 1.09
C ASP A 85 11.58 9.45 0.74
N ASN A 86 10.68 10.43 0.91
CA ASN A 86 9.25 10.33 0.64
C ASN A 86 8.63 9.01 1.14
N ALA A 87 8.91 8.64 2.38
CA ALA A 87 8.45 7.41 3.04
C ALA A 87 8.77 6.10 2.29
N ALA A 88 9.83 6.07 1.47
CA ALA A 88 10.20 4.95 0.59
C ALA A 88 9.24 4.66 -0.58
N ASN A 89 8.26 5.54 -0.85
CA ASN A 89 7.28 5.34 -1.92
C ASN A 89 7.96 5.17 -3.28
N ALA A 90 7.49 4.21 -4.10
CA ALA A 90 7.95 4.07 -5.48
C ALA A 90 6.82 3.76 -6.48
N GLY A 91 5.86 2.91 -6.15
CA GLY A 91 4.68 2.67 -6.97
C GLY A 91 3.59 1.90 -6.24
N ILE A 92 2.40 1.85 -6.84
CA ILE A 92 1.26 1.11 -6.29
C ILE A 92 0.58 0.26 -7.37
N VAL A 93 0.19 -0.95 -7.01
CA VAL A 93 -0.67 -1.81 -7.84
C VAL A 93 -2.01 -1.92 -7.15
N VAL A 94 -3.08 -1.53 -7.84
CA VAL A 94 -4.45 -1.60 -7.31
C VAL A 94 -5.35 -2.35 -8.27
N GLY A 95 -6.48 -2.84 -7.78
CA GLY A 95 -7.48 -3.50 -8.61
C GLY A 95 -8.03 -4.75 -7.93
N ALA A 96 -8.32 -5.76 -8.76
CA ALA A 96 -9.09 -6.94 -8.37
C ALA A 96 -10.57 -6.63 -8.06
N GLY A 97 -10.95 -6.57 -6.79
CA GLY A 97 -12.32 -6.34 -6.34
C GLY A 97 -12.48 -5.03 -5.59
N ARG A 98 -13.70 -4.48 -5.64
CA ARG A 98 -14.12 -3.33 -4.83
C ARG A 98 -15.13 -3.79 -3.80
N ALA A 99 -14.99 -3.32 -2.57
CA ALA A 99 -15.95 -3.61 -1.52
C ALA A 99 -16.34 -2.36 -0.74
N ASP A 100 -17.57 -2.35 -0.23
CA ASP A 100 -18.03 -1.30 0.67
C ASP A 100 -17.25 -1.36 1.99
N ALA A 101 -16.70 -0.23 2.40
CA ALA A 101 -15.84 -0.15 3.57
C ALA A 101 -16.58 -0.48 4.87
N ARG A 102 -17.89 -0.19 4.97
CA ARG A 102 -18.73 -0.44 6.16
C ARG A 102 -19.21 -1.89 6.22
N ALA A 103 -19.55 -2.48 5.08
CA ALA A 103 -20.01 -3.86 4.99
C ALA A 103 -18.85 -4.88 5.10
N THR A 104 -17.64 -4.47 4.79
CA THR A 104 -16.44 -5.32 4.90
C THR A 104 -15.97 -5.42 6.35
N ASN A 105 -15.76 -6.63 6.84
CA ASN A 105 -15.02 -6.86 8.09
C ASN A 105 -13.51 -6.63 7.84
N ARG A 106 -13.13 -5.35 7.70
CA ARG A 106 -11.79 -4.93 7.24
C ARG A 106 -10.65 -5.58 8.04
N PRO A 107 -10.68 -5.67 9.38
CA PRO A 107 -9.61 -6.33 10.13
C PRO A 107 -9.37 -7.80 9.72
N TRP A 108 -10.40 -8.46 9.20
CA TRP A 108 -10.35 -9.86 8.75
C TRP A 108 -10.12 -10.04 7.25
N VAL A 109 -9.92 -8.94 6.51
CA VAL A 109 -9.38 -9.05 5.15
C VAL A 109 -7.96 -9.61 5.27
N GLY A 110 -7.71 -10.73 4.61
CA GLY A 110 -6.41 -11.37 4.57
C GLY A 110 -5.89 -11.48 3.17
N ALA A 111 -4.58 -11.70 3.04
CA ALA A 111 -4.00 -12.05 1.76
C ALA A 111 -2.85 -13.06 1.90
N ILE A 112 -2.61 -13.76 0.79
CA ILE A 112 -1.47 -14.64 0.58
C ILE A 112 -0.61 -14.00 -0.52
N LEU A 113 0.64 -13.66 -0.20
CA LEU A 113 1.60 -13.17 -1.18
C LEU A 113 2.49 -14.31 -1.65
N ARG A 114 2.44 -14.59 -2.95
CA ARG A 114 3.31 -15.55 -3.62
C ARG A 114 4.34 -14.83 -4.47
N GLN A 115 5.58 -15.29 -4.42
CA GLN A 115 6.64 -14.94 -5.36
C GLN A 115 7.05 -16.21 -6.11
N ASN A 116 6.98 -16.19 -7.44
CA ASN A 116 7.35 -17.31 -8.31
C ASN A 116 6.65 -18.64 -7.93
N GLY A 117 5.38 -18.55 -7.53
CA GLY A 117 4.54 -19.69 -7.15
C GLY A 117 4.73 -20.19 -5.71
N VAL A 118 5.64 -19.60 -4.94
CA VAL A 118 5.90 -19.96 -3.53
C VAL A 118 5.28 -18.90 -2.62
N VAL A 119 4.61 -19.32 -1.54
CA VAL A 119 4.09 -18.40 -0.52
C VAL A 119 5.27 -17.84 0.27
N GLU A 120 5.47 -16.52 0.18
CA GLU A 120 6.50 -15.80 0.93
C GLU A 120 5.93 -15.21 2.22
N GLU A 121 4.73 -14.62 2.14
CA GLU A 121 4.08 -13.96 3.28
C GLU A 121 2.57 -14.21 3.29
N THR A 122 1.99 -14.13 4.49
CA THR A 122 0.54 -14.15 4.71
C THR A 122 0.21 -13.16 5.83
N GLY A 123 -0.93 -12.48 5.76
CA GLY A 123 -1.32 -11.54 6.81
C GLY A 123 -2.81 -11.22 6.81
N LEU A 124 -3.26 -10.66 7.93
CA LEU A 124 -4.59 -10.07 8.09
C LEU A 124 -4.44 -8.57 8.30
N ALA A 125 -5.35 -7.78 7.72
CA ALA A 125 -5.32 -6.33 7.80
C ALA A 125 -5.49 -5.78 9.22
N ALA A 126 -5.95 -6.59 10.19
CA ALA A 126 -5.87 -6.29 11.62
C ALA A 126 -4.41 -6.02 12.10
N GLY A 127 -3.41 -6.53 11.39
CA GLY A 127 -2.00 -6.19 11.64
C GLY A 127 -1.69 -4.70 11.48
N VAL A 128 -2.53 -3.97 10.73
CA VAL A 128 -2.47 -2.52 10.57
C VAL A 128 -3.24 -1.86 11.73
N GLN A 129 -2.59 -1.80 12.89
CA GLN A 129 -3.10 -1.12 14.09
C GLN A 129 -4.49 -1.59 14.57
N GLY A 130 -4.89 -2.82 14.28
CA GLY A 130 -6.19 -3.40 14.65
C GLY A 130 -7.31 -3.17 13.63
N ASP A 131 -7.29 -2.04 12.91
CA ASP A 131 -8.21 -1.73 11.80
C ASP A 131 -7.49 -0.81 10.79
N PRO A 132 -7.40 -1.19 9.50
CA PRO A 132 -6.68 -0.40 8.51
C PRO A 132 -7.24 1.02 8.31
N ALA A 133 -8.48 1.31 8.72
CA ALA A 133 -9.04 2.67 8.66
C ALA A 133 -8.39 3.65 9.67
N ILE A 134 -7.75 3.15 10.74
CA ILE A 134 -7.12 3.97 11.78
C ILE A 134 -5.98 4.81 11.19
N GLY A 135 -5.18 4.23 10.30
CA GLY A 135 -4.08 4.94 9.63
C GLY A 135 -4.56 6.12 8.79
N ILE A 136 -5.72 5.98 8.13
CA ILE A 136 -6.33 7.03 7.30
C ILE A 136 -6.78 8.21 8.17
N ALA A 137 -7.45 7.94 9.29
CA ALA A 137 -7.87 8.97 10.24
C ALA A 137 -6.65 9.70 10.84
N TRP A 138 -5.64 8.94 11.24
CA TRP A 138 -4.37 9.50 11.71
C TRP A 138 -3.75 10.43 10.66
N LEU A 139 -3.66 10.01 9.40
CA LEU A 139 -3.07 10.80 8.33
C LEU A 139 -3.80 12.14 8.13
N ALA A 140 -5.14 12.11 8.05
CA ALA A 140 -5.94 13.33 7.89
C ALA A 140 -5.69 14.33 9.05
N ASN A 141 -5.55 13.82 10.27
CA ASN A 141 -5.24 14.64 11.45
C ASN A 141 -3.79 15.15 11.45
N LYS A 142 -2.84 14.35 10.96
CA LYS A 142 -1.43 14.75 10.85
C LYS A 142 -1.18 15.85 9.82
N LEU A 143 -2.00 15.91 8.78
CA LEU A 143 -1.93 16.92 7.73
C LEU A 143 -2.50 18.28 8.18
N ALA A 144 -3.48 18.28 9.08
CA ALA A 144 -4.22 19.49 9.46
C ALA A 144 -3.36 20.68 9.94
N PRO A 145 -2.28 20.52 10.74
CA PRO A 145 -1.42 21.64 11.13
C PRO A 145 -0.70 22.32 9.96
N TRP A 146 -0.59 21.64 8.82
CA TRP A 146 0.04 22.14 7.60
C TRP A 146 -0.98 22.76 6.63
N GLY A 147 -2.26 22.80 7.00
CA GLY A 147 -3.34 23.28 6.14
C GLY A 147 -3.74 22.32 5.02
N GLU A 148 -3.21 21.08 5.04
CA GLU A 148 -3.43 20.04 4.04
C GLU A 148 -4.59 19.11 4.45
N SER A 149 -5.22 18.48 3.46
CA SER A 149 -6.31 17.50 3.64
C SER A 149 -6.23 16.36 2.63
N LEU A 150 -6.93 15.26 2.93
CA LEU A 150 -7.19 14.23 1.93
C LEU A 150 -8.39 14.66 1.08
N GLU A 151 -8.32 14.44 -0.22
CA GLU A 151 -9.28 14.94 -1.20
C GLU A 151 -10.11 13.82 -1.85
N ALA A 152 -11.29 14.17 -2.35
CA ALA A 152 -12.10 13.25 -3.14
C ALA A 152 -11.33 12.72 -4.37
N GLY A 153 -11.46 11.43 -4.64
CA GLY A 153 -10.77 10.73 -5.72
C GLY A 153 -9.36 10.23 -5.37
N GLN A 154 -8.81 10.60 -4.20
CA GLN A 154 -7.52 10.07 -3.77
C GLN A 154 -7.61 8.59 -3.37
N ILE A 155 -6.52 7.87 -3.66
CA ILE A 155 -6.28 6.49 -3.20
C ILE A 155 -5.32 6.59 -2.02
N VAL A 156 -5.74 6.11 -0.86
CA VAL A 156 -4.93 6.16 0.37
C VAL A 156 -4.64 4.73 0.82
N LEU A 157 -3.35 4.38 0.83
CA LEU A 157 -2.85 3.10 1.30
C LEU A 157 -2.79 3.08 2.83
N ALA A 158 -3.35 2.03 3.45
CA ALA A 158 -3.57 1.98 4.89
C ALA A 158 -2.33 1.57 5.71
N GLY A 159 -1.34 0.96 5.07
CA GLY A 159 -0.21 0.29 5.69
C GLY A 159 -0.24 -1.22 5.44
N SER A 160 0.96 -1.78 5.38
CA SER A 160 1.16 -3.20 5.09
C SER A 160 0.81 -4.09 6.27
N PHE A 161 0.20 -5.24 5.96
CA PHE A 161 -0.02 -6.33 6.92
C PHE A 161 0.89 -7.54 6.68
N THR A 162 1.92 -7.40 5.84
CA THR A 162 3.01 -8.37 5.67
C THR A 162 4.38 -7.66 5.71
N ARG A 163 5.46 -8.42 5.87
CA ARG A 163 6.79 -7.85 5.64
C ARG A 163 7.01 -7.58 4.14
N PRO A 164 7.85 -6.60 3.77
CA PRO A 164 8.21 -6.39 2.38
C PRO A 164 9.01 -7.57 1.82
N VAL A 165 8.59 -8.07 0.66
CA VAL A 165 9.31 -9.13 -0.08
C VAL A 165 10.14 -8.50 -1.21
N ALA A 166 11.41 -8.88 -1.33
CA ALA A 166 12.31 -8.30 -2.32
C ALA A 166 11.95 -8.73 -3.75
N ALA A 167 11.93 -7.79 -4.67
CA ALA A 167 11.64 -8.04 -6.08
C ALA A 167 12.87 -7.85 -6.96
N LYS A 168 12.98 -8.69 -8.01
CA LYS A 168 14.02 -8.64 -9.04
C LYS A 168 13.40 -8.79 -10.42
N VAL A 169 14.15 -8.44 -11.45
CA VAL A 169 13.78 -8.69 -12.85
C VAL A 169 13.44 -10.18 -13.02
N GLY A 170 12.30 -10.45 -13.64
CA GLY A 170 11.77 -11.80 -13.89
C GLY A 170 10.81 -12.32 -12.81
N ASP A 171 10.81 -11.75 -11.60
CA ASP A 171 9.95 -12.21 -10.52
C ASP A 171 8.47 -11.96 -10.85
N VAL A 172 7.65 -12.97 -10.57
CA VAL A 172 6.19 -12.93 -10.68
C VAL A 172 5.60 -12.93 -9.29
N PHE A 173 4.75 -11.95 -9.02
CA PHE A 173 3.99 -11.83 -7.78
C PHE A 173 2.51 -12.10 -8.02
N GLU A 174 1.91 -12.80 -7.07
CA GLU A 174 0.47 -12.99 -6.93
C GLU A 174 0.10 -12.63 -5.50
N ALA A 175 -0.78 -11.65 -5.33
CA ALA A 175 -1.37 -11.32 -4.05
C ALA A 175 -2.84 -11.70 -4.07
N ASP A 176 -3.18 -12.74 -3.32
CA ASP A 176 -4.53 -13.31 -3.27
C ASP A 176 -5.27 -12.86 -2.01
N TYR A 177 -6.29 -12.01 -2.18
CA TYR A 177 -7.12 -11.48 -1.11
C TYR A 177 -8.44 -12.27 -0.94
N GLY A 178 -8.49 -13.48 -1.48
CA GLY A 178 -9.67 -14.35 -1.45
C GLY A 178 -10.88 -13.69 -2.12
N PRO A 179 -11.98 -13.42 -1.40
CA PRO A 179 -13.20 -12.83 -1.99
C PRO A 179 -13.00 -11.45 -2.63
N LEU A 180 -11.97 -10.69 -2.24
CA LEU A 180 -11.65 -9.40 -2.85
C LEU A 180 -10.83 -9.54 -4.14
N GLY A 181 -10.50 -10.76 -4.55
CA GLY A 181 -9.79 -11.07 -5.78
C GLY A 181 -8.26 -11.03 -5.64
N GLN A 182 -7.58 -11.04 -6.79
CA GLN A 182 -6.15 -11.27 -6.87
C GLN A 182 -5.46 -10.19 -7.72
N LEU A 183 -4.26 -9.79 -7.31
CA LEU A 183 -3.37 -8.89 -8.06
C LEU A 183 -2.18 -9.69 -8.59
N HIS A 184 -1.98 -9.72 -9.90
CA HIS A 184 -0.88 -10.45 -10.54
C HIS A 184 0.01 -9.49 -11.33
N PHE A 185 1.31 -9.55 -11.09
CA PHE A 185 2.28 -8.69 -11.79
C PHE A 185 3.66 -9.34 -11.87
N ARG A 186 4.42 -8.94 -12.89
CA ARG A 186 5.78 -9.39 -13.14
C ARG A 186 6.70 -8.18 -13.25
N PHE A 187 7.87 -8.26 -12.62
CA PHE A 187 8.94 -7.30 -12.85
C PHE A 187 9.68 -7.65 -14.15
N VAL A 188 9.73 -6.72 -15.10
CA VAL A 188 10.37 -6.89 -16.43
C VAL A 188 11.56 -5.98 -16.65
#